data_AF-A0A2T0MUV8-F1
#
_entry.id   AF-A0A2T0MUV8-F1
#
_cell.length_a   1.000
_cell.length_b   1.000
_cell.length_c   1.000
_cell.angle_alpha   90.00
_cell.angle_beta   90.00
_cell.angle_gamma   90.00
#
_symmetry.space_group_name_H-M   'P 1'
#
loop_
_entity.id
_entity.type
_entity.pdbx_description
1 polymer ?
#
loop_
_entity_poly.entity_id
_entity_poly.type
_entity_poly.pdbx_seq_one_letter_code
_entity_poly.pdbx_strand_id
1 'polypeptide(L)'
;MEGRRRRLRSAWELLPEAEPHLAEWAAYFATTADKRAAAEAGMVRRISAADADEILAEAETFVSAVEDILGVPGQPQLPVNVPLAG
;
A
#
# COMPACT_ATOMS: atom_id res chain seq x y z
N MET A 1 18.85 20.82 1.41
CA MET A 1 17.88 21.21 2.46
C MET A 1 16.51 20.89 1.90
N GLU A 2 15.85 19.82 2.32
CA GLU A 2 14.44 19.61 1.94
C GLU A 2 13.71 18.90 3.08
N GLY A 3 12.71 19.60 3.62
CA GLY A 3 11.58 19.03 4.35
C GLY A 3 11.86 18.18 5.58
N ARG A 4 12.30 18.79 6.69
CA ARG A 4 12.03 18.31 8.05
C ARG A 4 10.52 18.45 8.32
N ARG A 5 9.68 17.71 7.58
CA ARG A 5 8.24 17.65 7.83
C ARG A 5 8.10 17.08 9.24
N ARG A 6 7.55 17.88 10.15
CA ARG A 6 7.02 17.42 11.45
C ARG A 6 6.45 16.03 11.21
N ARG A 7 7.00 15.02 11.89
CA ARG A 7 6.71 13.61 11.63
C ARG A 7 5.29 13.35 12.14
N LEU A 8 4.31 13.85 11.39
CA LEU A 8 2.92 13.43 11.46
C LEU A 8 3.02 11.91 11.31
N ARG A 9 2.58 11.18 12.33
CA ARG A 9 2.60 9.72 12.29
C ARG A 9 1.90 9.31 11.01
N SER A 10 2.58 8.52 10.20
CA SER A 10 2.01 7.98 8.97
C SER A 10 0.76 7.17 9.32
N ALA A 11 -0.15 7.02 8.35
CA ALA A 11 -1.34 6.19 8.55
C ALA A 11 -0.96 4.77 9.04
N TRP A 12 0.15 4.22 8.53
CA TRP A 12 0.71 2.94 8.98
C TRP A 12 1.22 2.97 10.43
N GLU A 13 1.77 4.09 10.92
CA GLU A 13 2.15 4.22 12.33
C GLU A 13 0.95 4.30 13.28
N LEU A 14 -0.22 4.70 12.80
CA LEU A 14 -1.45 4.83 13.59
C LEU A 14 -2.36 3.59 13.51
N LEU A 15 -2.23 2.79 12.45
CA LEU A 15 -3.06 1.62 12.20
C LEU A 15 -3.07 0.60 13.36
N PRO A 16 -1.93 0.26 14.00
CA PRO A 16 -1.92 -0.68 15.14
C PRO A 16 -2.68 -0.18 16.37
N GLU A 17 -2.83 1.14 16.52
CA GLU A 17 -3.62 1.73 17.62
C GLU A 17 -5.12 1.65 17.35
N ALA A 18 -5.53 1.71 16.08
CA ALA A 18 -6.91 1.59 15.68
C ALA A 18 -7.39 0.14 15.62
N GLU A 19 -6.56 -0.75 15.06
CA GLU A 19 -6.85 -2.18 14.94
C GLU A 19 -5.57 -3.01 15.08
N PRO A 20 -5.34 -3.65 16.24
CA PRO A 20 -4.15 -4.45 16.50
C PRO A 20 -3.96 -5.62 15.53
N HIS A 21 -5.04 -6.20 15.00
CA HIS A 21 -4.94 -7.28 14.00
C HIS A 21 -4.32 -6.83 12.68
N LEU A 22 -4.25 -5.52 12.43
CA LEU A 22 -3.63 -4.96 11.23
C LEU A 22 -2.20 -4.48 11.46
N ALA A 23 -1.60 -4.78 12.61
CA ALA A 23 -0.24 -4.33 12.95
C ALA A 23 0.84 -4.94 12.03
N GLU A 24 0.68 -6.20 11.61
CA GLU A 24 1.60 -6.84 10.67
C GLU A 24 1.54 -6.18 9.28
N TRP A 25 0.32 -5.86 8.82
CA TRP A 25 0.09 -5.14 7.59
C TRP A 25 0.68 -3.73 7.63
N ALA A 26 0.54 -3.04 8.76
CA ALA A 26 1.16 -1.73 8.98
C ALA A 26 2.69 -1.76 8.80
N ALA A 27 3.36 -2.76 9.37
CA ALA A 27 4.81 -2.93 9.26
C ALA A 27 5.23 -3.28 7.82
N TYR A 28 4.48 -4.16 7.15
CA TYR A 28 4.70 -4.54 5.77
C TYR A 28 4.62 -3.32 4.83
N PHE A 29 3.51 -2.56 4.88
CA PHE A 29 3.32 -1.41 4.00
C PHE A 29 4.23 -0.22 4.32
N ALA A 30 4.62 -0.03 5.59
CA ALA A 30 5.63 0.96 5.92
C ALA A 30 6.97 0.65 5.24
N THR A 31 7.35 -0.62 5.16
CA THR A 31 8.61 -1.07 4.51
C THR A 31 8.53 -0.98 2.99
N THR A 32 7.37 -1.28 2.39
CA THR A 32 7.18 -1.17 0.93
C THR A 32 6.95 0.27 0.46
N ALA A 33 6.46 1.16 1.32
CA ALA A 33 6.29 2.59 1.01
C ALA A 33 7.62 3.27 0.65
N ASP A 34 8.71 2.94 1.32
CA ASP A 34 10.06 3.41 0.97
C ASP A 34 10.49 2.92 -0.43
N LYS A 35 10.16 1.67 -0.78
CA LYS A 35 10.43 1.12 -2.12
C LYS A 35 9.63 1.87 -3.20
N ARG A 36 8.35 2.16 -2.94
CA ARG A 36 7.49 2.96 -3.83
C ARG A 36 8.02 4.38 -3.98
N ALA A 37 8.40 5.05 -2.89
CA ALA A 37 8.97 6.40 -2.94
C ALA A 37 10.28 6.43 -3.77
N ALA A 38 11.13 5.40 -3.63
CA ALA A 38 12.32 5.25 -4.46
C ALA A 38 11.98 5.02 -5.94
N ALA A 39 10.96 4.22 -6.24
CA ALA A 39 10.48 4.01 -7.61
C ALA A 39 9.91 5.31 -8.22
N GLU A 40 9.08 6.04 -7.48
CA GLU A 40 8.52 7.34 -7.90
C GLU A 40 9.62 8.39 -8.13
N ALA A 41 10.72 8.32 -7.38
CA ALA A 41 11.92 9.14 -7.58
C ALA A 41 12.79 8.72 -8.78
N GLY A 42 12.35 7.74 -9.58
CA GLY A 42 13.05 7.26 -10.77
C GLY A 42 14.14 6.22 -10.48
N MET A 43 14.28 5.76 -9.24
CA MET A 43 15.20 4.69 -8.85
C MET A 43 14.56 3.30 -9.03
N VAL A 44 13.92 3.07 -10.18
CA VAL A 44 13.11 1.88 -10.49
C VAL A 44 13.96 0.62 -10.75
N ARG A 45 15.28 0.76 -10.93
CA ARG A 45 16.19 -0.33 -11.33
C ARG A 45 16.32 -1.52 -10.34
N ARG A 46 15.60 -1.52 -9.21
CA ARG A 46 15.67 -2.58 -8.19
C ARG A 46 14.34 -3.28 -7.89
N ILE A 47 13.25 -2.95 -8.59
CA ILE A 47 11.95 -3.58 -8.38
C ILE A 47 11.55 -4.27 -9.68
N SER A 48 11.38 -5.59 -9.64
CA SER A 48 10.90 -6.36 -10.78
C SER A 48 9.38 -6.23 -10.92
N ALA A 49 8.85 -6.58 -12.09
CA ALA A 49 7.40 -6.64 -12.27
C ALA A 49 6.74 -7.63 -11.29
N ALA A 50 7.40 -8.77 -11.03
CA ALA A 50 6.94 -9.76 -10.06
C ALA A 50 6.86 -9.21 -8.64
N ASP A 51 7.84 -8.40 -8.20
CA ASP A 51 7.78 -7.73 -6.88
C ASP A 51 6.58 -6.78 -6.80
N ALA A 52 6.23 -6.12 -7.91
CA ALA A 52 5.08 -5.21 -7.95
C ALA A 52 3.76 -5.98 -7.90
N ASP A 53 3.65 -7.09 -8.64
CA ASP A 53 2.48 -7.98 -8.60
C ASP A 53 2.29 -8.59 -7.20
N GLU A 54 3.36 -9.00 -6.52
CA GLU A 54 3.31 -9.50 -5.15
C GLU A 54 2.80 -8.42 -4.18
N ILE A 55 3.36 -7.21 -4.24
CA ILE A 55 2.89 -6.10 -3.41
C ILE A 55 1.42 -5.77 -3.69
N LEU A 56 0.97 -5.89 -4.94
CA LEU A 56 -0.42 -5.68 -5.31
C LEU A 56 -1.33 -6.75 -4.70
N ALA A 57 -0.99 -8.03 -4.83
CA ALA A 57 -1.75 -9.13 -4.23
C ALA A 57 -1.85 -9.01 -2.70
N GLU A 58 -0.77 -8.59 -2.04
CA GLU A 58 -0.77 -8.32 -0.60
C GLU A 58 -1.65 -7.10 -0.24
N ALA A 59 -1.68 -6.06 -1.07
CA ALA A 59 -2.58 -4.92 -0.90
C ALA A 59 -4.05 -5.30 -1.03
N GLU A 60 -4.38 -6.20 -1.95
CA GLU A 60 -5.73 -6.74 -2.14
C GLU A 60 -6.18 -7.52 -0.90
N THR A 61 -5.32 -8.39 -0.38
CA THR A 61 -5.58 -9.17 0.84
C THR A 61 -5.82 -8.25 2.04
N PHE A 62 -5.00 -7.20 2.18
CA PHE A 62 -5.19 -6.19 3.22
C PHE A 62 -6.53 -5.47 3.12
N VAL A 63 -6.93 -5.05 1.91
CA VAL A 63 -8.22 -4.37 1.70
C VAL A 63 -9.37 -5.29 2.09
N SER A 64 -9.35 -6.56 1.67
CA SER A 64 -10.38 -7.53 2.07
C SER A 64 -10.45 -7.74 3.58
N ALA A 65 -9.31 -7.76 4.27
CA ALA A 65 -9.29 -7.85 5.74
C ALA A 65 -9.92 -6.61 6.40
N VAL A 66 -9.60 -5.41 5.90
CA VAL A 66 -10.21 -4.16 6.38
C VAL A 66 -11.72 -4.13 6.11
N GLU A 67 -12.15 -4.59 4.94
CA GLU A 67 -13.56 -4.67 4.57
C GLU A 67 -14.35 -5.60 5.50
N ASP A 68 -13.76 -6.75 5.86
CA ASP A 68 -14.33 -7.69 6.83
C ASP A 68 -14.46 -7.06 8.23
N ILE A 69 -13.40 -6.40 8.72
CA ILE A 69 -13.39 -5.72 10.03
C ILE A 69 -14.45 -4.60 10.08
N LEU A 70 -14.60 -3.84 8.99
CA LEU A 70 -15.55 -2.73 8.91
C LEU A 70 -16.97 -3.17 8.55
N GLY A 71 -17.18 -4.44 8.17
CA GLY A 71 -18.47 -4.96 7.72
C GLY A 71 -18.99 -4.29 6.44
N VAL A 72 -18.09 -3.79 5.59
CA VAL A 72 -18.45 -3.10 4.34
C VAL A 72 -18.39 -4.07 3.16
N PRO A 73 -19.31 -3.97 2.17
CA PRO A 73 -19.24 -4.80 0.99
C PRO A 73 -18.02 -4.41 0.15
N GLY A 74 -17.22 -5.41 -0.23
CA GLY A 74 -16.00 -5.17 -0.98
C GLY A 74 -16.25 -4.51 -2.33
N GLN A 75 -15.50 -3.45 -2.63
CA GLN A 75 -15.60 -2.77 -3.92
C GLN A 75 -14.81 -3.58 -4.96
N PRO A 76 -15.42 -4.04 -6.07
CA PRO A 76 -14.67 -4.74 -7.10
C PRO A 76 -13.61 -3.79 -7.69
N GLN A 77 -12.35 -4.24 -7.71
CA GLN A 77 -11.26 -3.48 -8.31
C GLN A 77 -11.54 -3.21 -9.78
N LEU A 78 -11.33 -1.95 -10.19
CA LEU A 78 -11.45 -1.58 -11.59
C LEU A 78 -10.38 -2.32 -12.40
N PRO A 79 -10.73 -2.85 -13.59
CA PRO A 79 -9.77 -3.56 -14.42
C PRO A 79 -8.61 -2.61 -14.77
N VAL A 80 -7.39 -2.98 -14.37
CA VAL A 80 -6.14 -2.24 -14.64
C VAL A 80 -5.81 -2.17 -16.14
N ASN A 81 -6.50 -2.97 -16.96
CA ASN A 81 -6.32 -3.05 -18.40
C ASN A 81 -7.57 -2.55 -19.15
N VAL A 82 -7.93 -1.28 -18.97
CA VAL A 82 -8.79 -0.61 -19.94
C VAL A 82 -7.91 -0.25 -21.14
N PRO A 83 -8.09 -0.88 -22.31
CA PRO A 83 -7.45 -0.38 -23.51
C PRO A 83 -7.95 1.04 -23.74
N LEU A 84 -7.04 2.00 -23.80
CA LEU A 84 -7.33 3.35 -24.27
C LEU A 84 -7.85 3.18 -25.70
N ALA A 85 -9.17 3.25 -25.87
CA ALA A 85 -9.78 3.25 -27.18
C ALA A 85 -9.17 4.41 -27.97
N GLY A 86 -8.51 4.07 -29.08
CA GLY A 86 -8.05 5.03 -30.09
C GLY A 86 -9.18 5.57 -30.94
#